data_AF-A0A0B7N2B0-F1
#
_entry.id   AF-A0A0B7N2B0-F1
#
_cell.length_a   1.000
_cell.length_b   1.000
_cell.length_c   1.000
_cell.angle_alpha   90.00
_cell.angle_beta   90.00
_cell.angle_gamma   90.00
#
_symmetry.space_group_name_H-M   'P 1'
#
loop_
_entity.id
_entity.type
_entity.pdbx_description
1 polymer ?
#
loop_
_entity_poly.entity_id
_entity_poly.type
_entity_poly.pdbx_seq_one_letter_code
_entity_poly.pdbx_strand_id
1 'polypeptide(L)'
;KTVSQILKWVRQRQSKNNRDNYVDRAATSLSNGYSTNMEVALIARNMYNNPQQDYKYCFRNATSFLLQHFLLLRGESIKNLEFADLQYMELHKMGVEGTYPAIIFIFNQGKTNKDGKTESGACIRNKMVEICPFMALSFHFFWRWHHDKEDFPNMESNKDWFQMKVIHGARPKSATRGRRKLRGP
;
A
#
# COMPACT_ATOMS: atom_id res chain seq x y z
N LYS A 1 4.58 -32.70 1.73
CA LYS A 1 4.21 -31.80 0.60
C LYS A 1 2.77 -32.02 0.08
N THR A 2 1.88 -32.69 0.83
CA THR A 2 0.69 -33.34 0.25
C THR A 2 -0.63 -32.58 0.52
N VAL A 3 -0.81 -32.01 1.72
CA VAL A 3 -2.08 -31.36 2.12
C VAL A 3 -2.38 -30.10 1.31
N SER A 4 -1.38 -29.24 1.08
CA SER A 4 -1.55 -28.00 0.30
C SER A 4 -1.92 -28.28 -1.17
N GLN A 5 -1.42 -29.38 -1.74
CA GLN A 5 -1.75 -29.80 -3.10
C GLN A 5 -3.18 -30.35 -3.19
N ILE A 6 -3.60 -31.15 -2.20
CA ILE A 6 -4.98 -31.66 -2.09
C ILE A 6 -5.97 -30.50 -1.94
N LEU A 7 -5.70 -29.54 -1.06
CA LEU A 7 -6.56 -28.36 -0.87
C LEU A 7 -6.68 -27.52 -2.14
N LYS A 8 -5.59 -27.38 -2.92
CA LYS A 8 -5.63 -26.70 -4.22
C LYS A 8 -6.52 -27.44 -5.21
N TRP A 9 -6.42 -28.76 -5.26
CA TRP A 9 -7.23 -29.60 -6.16
C TRP A 9 -8.71 -29.56 -5.80
N VAL A 10 -9.05 -29.62 -4.51
CA VAL A 10 -10.43 -29.48 -4.01
C VAL A 10 -11.03 -28.13 -4.43
N ARG A 11 -10.30 -27.02 -4.23
CA ARG A 11 -10.78 -25.69 -4.65
C ARG A 11 -11.00 -25.59 -6.16
N GLN A 12 -10.10 -26.17 -6.96
CA GLN A 12 -10.22 -26.19 -8.41
C GLN A 12 -11.43 -27.02 -8.86
N ARG A 13 -11.65 -28.19 -8.25
CA ARG A 13 -12.80 -29.05 -8.53
C ARG A 13 -14.11 -28.38 -8.14
N GLN A 14 -14.16 -27.73 -6.98
CA GLN A 14 -15.34 -27.00 -6.52
C GLN A 14 -15.65 -25.81 -7.43
N SER A 15 -14.64 -25.07 -7.88
CA SER A 15 -14.82 -23.98 -8.87
C SER A 15 -15.35 -24.50 -10.21
N LYS A 16 -14.89 -25.67 -10.66
CA LYS A 16 -15.39 -26.33 -11.88
C LYS A 16 -16.84 -26.79 -11.71
N ASN A 17 -17.16 -27.48 -10.61
CA ASN A 17 -18.52 -27.91 -10.29
C ASN A 17 -19.49 -26.72 -10.20
N ASN A 18 -19.09 -25.63 -9.54
CA ASN A 18 -19.93 -24.42 -9.44
C ASN A 18 -20.18 -23.81 -10.83
N ARG A 19 -19.19 -23.84 -11.73
CA ARG A 19 -19.36 -23.38 -13.11
C ARG A 19 -20.32 -24.28 -13.90
N ASP A 20 -20.15 -25.60 -13.79
CA ASP A 20 -20.97 -26.59 -14.50
C ASP A 20 -22.42 -26.59 -13.99
N ASN A 21 -22.62 -26.25 -12.71
CA ASN A 21 -23.94 -26.10 -12.07
C ASN A 21 -24.52 -24.68 -12.17
N TYR A 22 -23.90 -23.79 -12.96
CA TYR A 22 -24.33 -22.39 -13.14
C TYR A 22 -24.56 -21.62 -11.82
N VAL A 23 -23.83 -21.98 -10.78
CA VAL A 23 -23.89 -21.29 -9.49
C VAL A 23 -23.35 -19.87 -9.70
N ASP A 24 -24.19 -18.88 -9.40
CA ASP A 24 -23.82 -17.49 -9.54
C ASP A 24 -22.57 -17.17 -8.69
N ARG A 25 -21.57 -16.60 -9.35
CA ARG A 25 -20.32 -16.18 -8.69
C ARG A 25 -20.57 -14.97 -7.80
N ALA A 26 -21.56 -14.13 -8.11
CA ALA A 26 -21.92 -13.00 -7.27
C ALA A 26 -22.51 -13.44 -5.93
N ALA A 27 -23.22 -14.58 -5.89
CA ALA A 27 -23.77 -15.17 -4.67
C ALA A 27 -22.69 -15.58 -3.64
N THR A 28 -21.44 -15.74 -4.05
CA THR A 28 -20.32 -16.12 -3.17
C THR A 28 -19.16 -15.12 -3.12
N SER A 29 -19.08 -14.15 -4.05
CA SER A 29 -17.81 -13.43 -4.30
C SER A 29 -17.85 -11.91 -4.09
N LEU A 30 -19.01 -11.27 -3.96
CA LEU A 30 -19.11 -9.80 -3.87
C LEU A 30 -19.42 -9.24 -2.47
N SER A 31 -20.01 -10.03 -1.57
CA SER A 31 -20.34 -9.57 -0.20
C SER A 31 -19.22 -9.76 0.83
N ASN A 32 -18.06 -10.27 0.44
CA ASN A 32 -16.95 -10.54 1.37
C ASN A 32 -15.93 -9.38 1.48
N GLY A 33 -16.15 -8.29 0.75
CA GLY A 33 -15.41 -7.04 0.94
C GLY A 33 -16.08 -6.14 1.96
N TYR A 34 -15.31 -5.22 2.56
CA TYR A 34 -15.94 -4.07 3.23
C TYR A 34 -16.72 -3.28 2.16
N SER A 35 -17.99 -3.01 2.43
CA SER A 35 -18.93 -2.37 1.52
C SER A 35 -19.12 -0.88 1.84
N THR A 36 -18.77 -0.45 3.05
CA THR A 36 -18.98 0.93 3.53
C THR A 36 -17.71 1.58 4.05
N ASN A 37 -17.66 2.92 3.98
CA ASN A 37 -16.58 3.71 4.61
C ASN A 37 -16.48 3.46 6.13
N MET A 38 -17.59 3.09 6.78
CA MET A 38 -17.61 2.76 8.21
C MET A 38 -16.85 1.47 8.51
N GLU A 39 -16.95 0.46 7.65
CA GLU A 39 -16.17 -0.77 7.79
C GLU A 39 -14.68 -0.55 7.52
N VAL A 40 -14.35 0.28 6.52
CA VAL A 40 -12.96 0.71 6.29
C VAL A 40 -12.41 1.44 7.50
N ALA A 41 -13.21 2.35 8.09
CA ALA A 41 -12.84 3.08 9.30
C ALA A 41 -12.67 2.16 10.50
N LEU A 42 -13.54 1.17 10.67
CA LEU A 42 -13.43 0.18 11.74
C LEU A 42 -12.12 -0.62 11.61
N ILE A 43 -11.78 -1.07 10.39
CA ILE A 43 -10.54 -1.81 10.14
C ILE A 43 -9.32 -0.91 10.42
N ALA A 44 -9.31 0.32 9.89
CA ALA A 44 -8.21 1.26 10.12
C ALA A 44 -8.06 1.58 11.61
N ARG A 45 -9.16 1.83 12.33
CA ARG A 45 -9.17 2.08 13.77
C ARG A 45 -8.63 0.90 14.57
N ASN A 46 -9.01 -0.32 14.20
CA ASN A 46 -8.47 -1.53 14.82
C ASN A 46 -6.97 -1.70 14.56
N MET A 47 -6.47 -1.29 13.39
CA MET A 47 -5.03 -1.27 13.10
C MET A 47 -4.29 -0.21 13.92
N TYR A 48 -4.81 1.02 14.03
CA TYR A 48 -4.17 2.08 14.80
C TYR A 48 -4.11 1.76 16.31
N ASN A 49 -5.17 1.16 16.85
CA ASN A 49 -5.31 0.92 18.28
C ASN A 49 -5.00 -0.53 18.69
N ASN A 50 -4.24 -1.28 17.88
CA ASN A 50 -3.90 -2.66 18.22
C ASN A 50 -2.90 -2.69 19.39
N PRO A 51 -3.29 -3.14 20.60
CA PRO A 51 -2.41 -3.11 21.76
C PRO A 51 -1.27 -4.13 21.68
N GLN A 52 -1.36 -5.12 20.77
CA GLN A 52 -0.37 -6.16 20.59
C GLN A 52 0.73 -5.78 19.59
N GLN A 53 0.61 -4.62 18.92
CA GLN A 53 1.58 -4.17 17.93
C GLN A 53 2.24 -2.86 18.35
N ASP A 54 3.53 -2.75 18.04
CA ASP A 54 4.25 -1.48 18.09
C ASP A 54 3.59 -0.49 17.12
N TYR A 55 3.42 0.76 17.56
CA TYR A 55 2.79 1.84 16.79
C TYR A 55 3.38 2.01 15.40
N LYS A 56 4.68 1.76 15.20
CA LYS A 56 5.27 1.78 13.85
C LYS A 56 4.57 0.84 12.89
N TYR A 57 4.24 -0.36 13.36
CA TYR A 57 3.56 -1.37 12.56
C TYR A 57 2.08 -1.03 12.42
N CYS A 58 1.46 -0.46 13.45
CA CYS A 58 0.08 0.03 13.38
C CYS A 58 -0.08 1.05 12.24
N PHE A 59 0.72 2.13 12.24
CA PHE A 59 0.65 3.17 11.21
C PHE A 59 1.05 2.66 9.83
N ARG A 60 2.11 1.85 9.72
CA ARG A 60 2.51 1.24 8.45
C ARG A 60 1.39 0.36 7.87
N ASN A 61 0.79 -0.51 8.68
CA ASN A 61 -0.23 -1.45 8.23
C ASN A 61 -1.50 -0.70 7.83
N ALA A 62 -1.94 0.28 8.62
CA ALA A 62 -3.09 1.12 8.31
C ALA A 62 -2.87 1.93 7.03
N THR A 63 -1.69 2.52 6.85
CA THR A 63 -1.34 3.26 5.62
C THR A 63 -1.35 2.34 4.41
N SER A 64 -0.72 1.16 4.50
CA SER A 64 -0.74 0.17 3.43
C SER A 64 -2.17 -0.28 3.08
N PHE A 65 -3.03 -0.48 4.07
CA PHE A 65 -4.43 -0.83 3.88
C PHE A 65 -5.22 0.28 3.19
N LEU A 66 -5.09 1.52 3.66
CA LEU A 66 -5.82 2.68 3.10
C LEU A 66 -5.34 3.02 1.70
N LEU A 67 -4.05 2.97 1.41
CA LEU A 67 -3.54 3.17 0.06
C LEU A 67 -4.01 2.05 -0.88
N GLN A 68 -4.06 0.79 -0.44
CA GLN A 68 -4.64 -0.31 -1.24
C GLN A 68 -6.12 -0.02 -1.55
N HIS A 69 -6.85 0.49 -0.58
CA HIS A 69 -8.26 0.85 -0.71
C HIS A 69 -8.48 1.98 -1.72
N PHE A 70 -7.84 3.14 -1.53
CA PHE A 70 -8.08 4.32 -2.36
C PHE A 70 -7.43 4.25 -3.75
N LEU A 71 -6.27 3.59 -3.88
CA LEU A 71 -5.57 3.47 -5.16
C LEU A 71 -5.97 2.19 -5.91
N LEU A 72 -6.83 1.35 -5.32
CA LEU A 72 -7.23 0.04 -5.86
C LEU A 72 -6.02 -0.86 -6.20
N LEU A 73 -4.95 -0.70 -5.43
CA LEU A 73 -3.70 -1.42 -5.63
C LEU A 73 -3.72 -2.78 -4.95
N ARG A 74 -2.99 -3.73 -5.53
CA ARG A 74 -2.67 -4.99 -4.87
C ARG A 74 -1.56 -4.76 -3.84
N GLY A 75 -1.52 -5.61 -2.81
CA GLY A 75 -0.46 -5.53 -1.79
C GLY A 75 0.96 -5.67 -2.35
N GLU A 76 1.15 -6.36 -3.48
CA GLU A 76 2.45 -6.40 -4.17
C GLU A 76 2.86 -5.02 -4.71
N SER A 77 1.95 -4.34 -5.42
CA SER A 77 2.18 -2.99 -5.97
C SER A 77 2.53 -2.00 -4.87
N ILE A 78 1.79 -2.00 -3.76
CA ILE A 78 2.01 -1.08 -2.63
C ILE A 78 3.39 -1.25 -2.00
N LYS A 79 3.84 -2.50 -1.84
CA LYS A 79 5.18 -2.78 -1.28
C LYS A 79 6.30 -2.35 -2.22
N ASN A 80 6.02 -2.26 -3.51
CA ASN A 80 6.98 -1.85 -4.52
C ASN A 80 7.00 -0.35 -4.74
N LEU A 81 5.98 0.41 -4.28
CA LEU A 81 5.95 1.86 -4.40
C LEU A 81 7.20 2.51 -3.78
N GLU A 82 7.80 3.38 -4.55
CA GLU A 82 8.97 4.17 -4.23
C GLU A 82 8.61 5.63 -4.00
N PHE A 83 9.47 6.39 -3.33
CA PHE A 83 9.25 7.82 -3.12
C PHE A 83 9.20 8.59 -4.45
N ALA A 84 9.95 8.15 -5.46
CA ALA A 84 9.91 8.71 -6.80
C ALA A 84 8.54 8.54 -7.49
N ASP A 85 7.72 7.60 -7.03
CA ASP A 85 6.39 7.35 -7.56
C ASP A 85 5.35 8.35 -7.04
N LEU A 86 5.67 9.11 -5.98
CA LEU A 86 4.77 10.08 -5.36
C LEU A 86 4.87 11.44 -6.06
N GLN A 87 3.71 11.97 -6.42
CA GLN A 87 3.58 13.33 -6.92
C GLN A 87 2.48 14.07 -6.17
N TYR A 88 2.77 15.30 -5.77
CA TYR A 88 1.75 16.23 -5.28
C TYR A 88 1.15 17.00 -6.46
N MET A 89 -0.17 17.13 -6.49
CA MET A 89 -0.88 17.92 -7.48
C MET A 89 -2.06 18.63 -6.86
N GLU A 90 -2.28 19.88 -7.26
CA GLU A 90 -3.51 20.60 -6.98
C GLU A 90 -4.52 20.34 -8.10
N LEU A 91 -5.63 19.67 -7.75
CA LEU A 91 -6.73 19.46 -8.68
C LEU A 91 -7.66 20.66 -8.67
N HIS A 92 -8.02 21.15 -9.85
CA HIS A 92 -9.00 22.24 -9.96
C HIS A 92 -10.38 21.75 -9.53
N LYS A 93 -11.08 22.57 -8.75
CA LYS A 93 -12.41 22.24 -8.28
C LYS A 93 -13.42 22.36 -9.41
N MET A 94 -14.16 21.28 -9.66
CA MET A 94 -15.28 21.33 -10.61
C MET A 94 -16.41 22.19 -10.02
N GLY A 95 -16.74 23.30 -10.69
CA GLY A 95 -17.97 24.08 -10.46
C GLY A 95 -17.92 25.23 -9.46
N VAL A 96 -16.80 25.48 -8.76
CA VAL A 96 -16.57 26.70 -7.96
C VAL A 96 -15.06 26.98 -7.86
N GLU A 97 -14.67 28.23 -7.61
CA GLU A 97 -13.25 28.59 -7.43
C GLU A 97 -12.59 27.80 -6.28
N GLY A 98 -11.37 27.32 -6.52
CA GLY A 98 -10.53 26.64 -5.54
C GLY A 98 -9.78 25.42 -6.08
N THR A 99 -8.84 24.91 -5.28
CA THR A 99 -8.08 23.69 -5.58
C THR A 99 -8.16 22.67 -4.43
N TYR A 100 -7.96 21.40 -4.76
CA TYR A 100 -7.86 20.30 -3.79
C TYR A 100 -6.51 19.62 -3.90
N PRO A 101 -5.79 19.41 -2.78
CA PRO A 101 -4.55 18.66 -2.80
C PRO A 101 -4.85 17.18 -3.07
N ALA A 102 -4.13 16.62 -4.03
CA ALA A 102 -4.10 15.19 -4.34
C ALA A 102 -2.67 14.68 -4.25
N ILE A 103 -2.53 13.44 -3.75
CA ILE A 103 -1.30 12.67 -3.86
C ILE A 103 -1.54 11.64 -4.96
N ILE A 104 -0.72 11.70 -5.99
CA ILE A 104 -0.73 10.81 -7.14
C ILE A 104 0.42 9.82 -6.96
N PHE A 105 0.13 8.56 -7.25
CA PHE A 105 1.07 7.46 -7.27
C PHE A 105 1.17 6.96 -8.70
N ILE A 106 2.36 7.02 -9.26
CA ILE A 106 2.66 6.52 -10.60
C ILE A 106 3.31 5.15 -10.45
N PHE A 107 2.81 4.15 -11.17
CA PHE A 107 3.38 2.81 -11.14
C PHE A 107 3.36 2.20 -12.53
N ASN A 108 4.45 1.54 -12.89
CA ASN A 108 4.63 0.86 -14.18
C ASN A 108 4.88 -0.65 -14.01
N GLN A 109 4.73 -1.16 -12.79
CA GLN A 109 4.98 -2.54 -12.43
C GLN A 109 3.74 -3.16 -11.77
N GLY A 110 3.29 -4.28 -12.33
CA GLY A 110 2.22 -5.07 -11.76
C GLY A 110 2.14 -6.42 -12.46
N LYS A 111 1.64 -7.43 -11.76
CA LYS A 111 1.52 -8.80 -12.30
C LYS A 111 0.83 -8.89 -13.67
N THR A 112 -0.13 -7.98 -13.92
CA THR A 112 -0.88 -7.89 -15.17
C THR A 112 -0.29 -6.89 -16.17
N ASN A 113 0.59 -6.00 -15.73
CA ASN A 113 1.21 -4.97 -16.54
C ASN A 113 2.59 -5.45 -17.02
N LYS A 114 2.58 -6.38 -17.98
CA LYS A 114 3.81 -6.97 -18.54
C LYS A 114 4.56 -6.03 -19.48
N ASP A 115 3.85 -5.05 -20.04
CA ASP A 115 4.37 -4.14 -21.06
C ASP A 115 4.96 -2.85 -20.45
N GLY A 116 4.94 -2.71 -19.12
CA GLY A 116 5.49 -1.55 -18.42
C GLY A 116 4.69 -0.27 -18.63
N LYS A 117 3.40 -0.37 -18.95
CA LYS A 117 2.53 0.78 -19.17
C LYS A 117 2.44 1.62 -17.90
N THR A 118 2.62 2.93 -18.01
CA THR A 118 2.44 3.82 -16.86
C THR A 118 0.98 3.86 -16.46
N GLU A 119 0.70 3.45 -15.22
CA GLU A 119 -0.59 3.54 -14.56
C GLU A 119 -0.46 4.56 -13.41
N SER A 120 -1.57 5.16 -13.03
CA SER A 120 -1.61 6.12 -11.93
C SER A 120 -2.85 5.91 -11.07
N GLY A 121 -2.66 6.01 -9.76
CA GLY A 121 -3.73 6.11 -8.78
C GLY A 121 -3.61 7.44 -8.05
N ALA A 122 -4.72 8.04 -7.66
CA ALA A 122 -4.71 9.27 -6.89
C ALA A 122 -5.58 9.13 -5.65
N CYS A 123 -5.17 9.78 -4.57
CA CYS A 123 -5.98 9.93 -3.38
C CYS A 123 -6.06 11.40 -2.97
N ILE A 124 -7.22 11.81 -2.47
CA ILE A 124 -7.49 13.15 -1.92
C ILE A 124 -7.77 13.03 -0.42
N ARG A 125 -7.83 14.17 0.28
CA ARG A 125 -8.21 14.17 1.71
C ARG A 125 -9.62 13.61 1.90
N ASN A 126 -9.75 12.65 2.81
CA ASN A 126 -11.05 12.13 3.22
C ASN A 126 -11.64 13.03 4.32
N LYS A 127 -12.96 13.24 4.31
CA LYS A 127 -13.69 13.95 5.38
C LYS A 127 -13.61 13.20 6.71
N MET A 128 -13.64 11.87 6.65
CA MET A 128 -13.42 11.00 7.81
C MET A 128 -11.93 10.87 8.06
N VAL A 129 -11.47 11.40 9.18
CA VAL A 129 -10.03 11.45 9.50
C VAL A 129 -9.44 10.05 9.64
N GLU A 130 -10.18 9.07 10.18
CA GLU A 130 -9.63 7.72 10.44
C GLU A 130 -9.23 6.99 9.15
N ILE A 131 -9.87 7.32 8.03
CA ILE A 131 -9.60 6.75 6.71
C ILE A 131 -8.96 7.75 5.77
N CYS A 132 -8.44 8.87 6.28
CA CYS A 132 -7.80 9.86 5.43
C CYS A 132 -6.41 9.36 4.99
N PRO A 133 -6.15 9.18 3.68
CA PRO A 133 -4.87 8.66 3.20
C PRO A 133 -3.72 9.65 3.45
N PHE A 134 -4.00 10.96 3.43
CA PHE A 134 -3.04 11.99 3.82
C PHE A 134 -2.65 11.86 5.29
N MET A 135 -3.62 11.68 6.18
CA MET A 135 -3.35 11.52 7.62
C MET A 135 -2.53 10.25 7.87
N ALA A 136 -2.91 9.14 7.23
CA ALA A 136 -2.21 7.88 7.37
C ALA A 136 -0.74 7.98 6.91
N LEU A 137 -0.50 8.54 5.72
CA LEU A 137 0.86 8.79 5.21
C LEU A 137 1.68 9.68 6.15
N SER A 138 1.10 10.79 6.61
CA SER A 138 1.79 11.71 7.51
C SER A 138 2.18 11.05 8.84
N PHE A 139 1.29 10.29 9.46
CA PHE A 139 1.63 9.57 10.70
C PHE A 139 2.66 8.47 10.47
N HIS A 140 2.56 7.74 9.37
CA HIS A 140 3.56 6.74 9.00
C HIS A 140 4.95 7.36 8.80
N PHE A 141 5.05 8.48 8.08
CA PHE A 141 6.30 9.21 7.87
C PHE A 141 6.85 9.83 9.15
N PHE A 142 5.97 10.44 9.96
CA PHE A 142 6.36 10.97 11.26
C PHE A 142 6.94 9.87 12.14
N TRP A 143 6.24 8.74 12.27
CA TRP A 143 6.72 7.65 13.09
C TRP A 143 8.04 7.09 12.57
N ARG A 144 8.16 6.90 11.26
CA ARG A 144 9.35 6.36 10.60
C ARG A 144 10.62 7.19 10.85
N TRP A 145 10.57 8.50 10.61
CA TRP A 145 11.78 9.34 10.70
C TRP A 145 11.95 10.03 12.05
N HIS A 146 10.85 10.48 12.65
CA HIS A 146 10.93 11.23 13.91
C HIS A 146 11.06 10.31 15.13
N HIS A 147 10.26 9.24 15.18
CA HIS A 147 10.22 8.33 16.33
C HIS A 147 11.21 7.17 16.21
N ASP A 148 11.13 6.39 15.12
CA ASP A 148 11.96 5.20 14.88
C ASP A 148 13.40 5.53 14.47
N LYS A 149 13.71 6.83 14.27
CA LYS A 149 15.04 7.34 13.91
C LYS A 149 15.62 6.72 12.65
N GLU A 150 14.77 6.34 11.68
CA GLU A 150 15.27 6.12 10.33
C GLU A 150 15.82 7.45 9.79
N ASP A 151 16.96 7.39 9.11
CA ASP A 151 17.55 8.58 8.49
C ASP A 151 16.55 9.20 7.51
N PHE A 152 16.32 10.50 7.65
CA PHE A 152 15.50 11.24 6.71
C PHE A 152 16.16 11.20 5.32
N PRO A 153 15.39 11.06 4.22
CA PRO A 153 15.94 11.05 2.86
C PRO A 153 16.84 12.28 2.60
N ASN A 154 18.06 12.03 2.14
CA ASN A 154 18.90 13.11 1.62
C ASN A 154 18.28 13.65 0.33
N MET A 155 18.02 14.96 0.28
CA MET A 155 17.41 15.62 -0.87
C MET A 155 18.45 16.26 -1.81
N GLU A 156 19.75 16.09 -1.57
CA GLU A 156 20.82 16.60 -2.43
C GLU A 156 20.82 15.96 -3.82
N SER A 157 20.59 14.65 -3.90
CA SER A 157 20.54 13.93 -5.17
C SER A 157 19.36 12.97 -5.24
N ASN A 158 18.75 12.89 -6.42
CA ASN A 158 17.72 11.90 -6.75
C ASN A 158 18.16 10.47 -6.40
N LYS A 159 19.46 10.15 -6.56
CA LYS A 159 20.00 8.82 -6.27
C LYS A 159 19.83 8.40 -4.80
N ASP A 160 19.75 9.36 -3.89
CA ASP A 160 19.75 9.10 -2.45
C ASP A 160 18.36 8.72 -1.91
N TRP A 161 17.29 9.10 -2.62
CA TRP A 161 15.92 8.89 -2.16
C TRP A 161 14.99 8.21 -3.17
N PHE A 162 15.31 8.18 -4.47
CA PHE A 162 14.42 7.62 -5.49
C PHE A 162 14.00 6.17 -5.19
N GLN A 163 14.93 5.33 -4.75
CA GLN A 163 14.66 3.90 -4.47
C GLN A 163 14.10 3.65 -3.06
N MET A 164 13.89 4.71 -2.28
CA MET A 164 13.32 4.58 -0.94
C MET A 164 11.88 4.09 -1.08
N LYS A 165 11.50 3.05 -0.34
CA LYS A 165 10.13 2.54 -0.35
C LYS A 165 9.21 3.44 0.46
N VAL A 166 7.99 3.65 -0.03
CA VAL A 166 6.94 4.40 0.70
C VAL A 166 6.57 3.67 1.98
N ILE A 167 6.28 2.37 1.84
CA ILE A 167 5.98 1.47 2.95
C ILE A 167 7.25 0.65 3.24
N HIS A 168 7.90 0.90 4.37
CA HIS A 168 9.11 0.16 4.73
C HIS A 168 8.78 -1.31 5.07
N GLY A 169 9.71 -2.21 4.76
CA GLY A 169 9.57 -3.63 5.10
C GLY A 169 9.60 -3.88 6.61
N ALA A 170 9.20 -5.08 7.03
CA ALA A 170 9.28 -5.51 8.44
C ALA A 170 10.72 -5.63 8.96
N ARG A 171 11.72 -5.62 8.07
CA ARG A 171 13.12 -5.44 8.42
C ARG A 171 13.58 -4.14 7.81
N PRO A 172 14.08 -3.17 8.60
CA PRO A 172 14.92 -2.14 8.00
C PRO A 172 16.06 -2.90 7.32
N LYS A 173 16.23 -2.71 6.00
CA LYS A 173 17.52 -3.03 5.41
C LYS A 173 18.44 -2.06 6.14
N SER A 174 19.23 -2.58 7.10
CA SER A 174 20.35 -1.82 7.65
C SER A 174 20.99 -1.14 6.46
N ALA A 175 20.95 0.20 6.42
CA ALA A 175 21.55 0.99 5.37
C ALA A 175 22.85 0.28 5.01
N THR A 176 22.97 -0.11 3.76
CA THR A 176 24.08 -0.93 3.27
C THR A 176 25.36 -0.12 3.51
N ARG A 177 25.92 -0.17 4.72
CA ARG A 177 27.31 0.15 4.99
C ARG A 177 28.03 -0.89 4.18
N GLY A 178 28.40 -0.51 2.96
CA GLY A 178 29.22 -1.33 2.12
C GLY A 178 30.38 -1.80 2.97
N ARG A 179 30.42 -3.10 3.27
CA ARG A 179 31.66 -3.77 3.60
C ARG A 179 32.47 -3.70 2.33
N ARG A 180 33.12 -2.55 2.13
CA ARG A 180 34.22 -2.37 1.21
C ARG A 180 35.26 -3.35 1.73
N LYS A 181 35.32 -4.55 1.12
CA LYS A 181 36.42 -5.48 1.33
C LYS A 181 37.67 -4.67 0.98
N LEU A 182 38.39 -4.24 2.01
CA LEU A 182 39.77 -3.80 1.87
C LEU A 182 40.50 -5.00 1.27
N ARG A 183 40.69 -5.00 -0.05
CA ARG A 183 41.78 -5.74 -0.65
C ARG A 183 43.02 -5.00 -0.19
N GLY A 184 43.71 -5.59 0.80
CA GLY A 184 45.06 -5.19 1.14
C GLY A 184 46.01 -5.43 -0.04
N PRO A 185 47.18 -4.77 -0.02
CA PRO A 185 48.20 -4.90 -1.06
C PRO A 185 48.71 -6.34 -1.21
#